data_AF-X1UUE3-F1
#
_entry.id   AF-X1UUE3-F1
#
_cell.length_a   1.000
_cell.length_b   1.000
_cell.length_c   1.000
_cell.angle_alpha   90.00
_cell.angle_beta   90.00
_cell.angle_gamma   90.00
#
_symmetry.space_group_name_H-M   'P 1'
#
loop_
_entity.id
_entity.type
_entity.pdbx_description
1 polymer ?
#
loop_
_entity_poly.entity_id
_entity_poly.type
_entity_poly.pdbx_seq_one_letter_code
_entity_poly.pdbx_strand_id
1 'polypeptide(L)'
;AVSKDSIKAYFNNHGNITLGWCAEVPDNYEFTGLPTIGYIQLALIPVLDVVMTARKSYGISSNLKILAYDCNGSLIHEWQSSEQQSGRTSGTPSIENVLSSGADEVVISYRYPNRTEIFNAQSALPQKVFNYGAKTVTPALADVNNDNHPDILAPDINNGILHAYDAYYDNPIWDTDPIQGY
;
A
#
# COMPACT_ATOMS: atom_id res chain seq x y z
N ALA A 1 -8.51 -19.22 16.73
CA ALA A 1 -7.90 -18.39 17.80
C ALA A 1 -6.40 -18.68 17.78
N VAL A 2 -5.57 -17.67 17.49
CA VAL A 2 -4.11 -17.80 17.58
C VAL A 2 -3.71 -17.88 19.06
N SER A 3 -2.83 -18.83 19.42
CA SER A 3 -2.39 -19.00 20.80
C SER A 3 -1.31 -17.96 21.11
N LYS A 4 -1.15 -17.64 22.40
CA LYS A 4 -0.07 -16.78 22.92
C LYS A 4 1.33 -17.21 22.42
N ASP A 5 1.49 -18.47 22.01
CA ASP A 5 2.77 -19.05 21.57
C ASP A 5 2.94 -19.07 20.04
N SER A 6 1.93 -18.65 19.26
CA SER A 6 1.99 -18.65 17.79
C SER A 6 2.50 -17.35 17.17
N ILE A 7 2.70 -16.30 17.96
CA ILE A 7 3.41 -15.09 17.53
C ILE A 7 4.85 -15.21 18.03
N LYS A 8 5.74 -15.74 17.19
CA LYS A 8 7.19 -15.69 17.45
C LYS A 8 7.69 -14.30 17.07
N ALA A 9 7.68 -13.38 18.03
CA ALA A 9 8.42 -12.13 17.91
C ALA A 9 9.90 -12.45 18.14
N TYR A 10 10.73 -12.28 17.10
CA TYR A 10 12.16 -12.53 17.20
C TYR A 10 12.84 -11.34 17.89
N PHE A 11 13.39 -11.58 19.09
CA PHE A 11 14.38 -10.72 19.69
C PHE A 11 15.72 -10.98 19.01
N ASN A 12 16.12 -10.11 18.08
CA ASN A 12 17.51 -10.08 17.61
C ASN A 12 17.94 -8.62 17.39
N ASN A 13 19.23 -8.40 17.15
CA ASN A 13 19.91 -7.10 17.11
C ASN A 13 19.38 -6.11 16.04
N HIS A 14 18.26 -6.40 15.39
CA HIS A 14 17.61 -5.55 14.40
C HIS A 14 16.27 -4.95 14.87
N GLY A 15 15.68 -5.41 15.99
CA GLY A 15 14.38 -4.93 16.47
C GLY A 15 14.17 -5.13 17.97
N ASN A 16 13.60 -4.14 18.67
CA ASN A 16 13.32 -4.23 20.11
C ASN A 16 11.84 -4.04 20.46
N ILE A 17 11.10 -5.12 20.66
CA ILE A 17 9.68 -5.07 21.06
C ILE A 17 9.49 -4.68 22.53
N THR A 18 10.53 -4.76 23.38
CA THR A 18 10.38 -4.45 24.83
C THR A 18 10.10 -2.99 25.12
N LEU A 19 10.42 -2.10 24.17
CA LEU A 19 10.07 -0.69 24.22
C LEU A 19 8.74 -0.38 23.51
N GLY A 20 8.15 -1.36 22.82
CA GLY A 20 7.10 -1.16 21.83
C GLY A 20 7.67 -0.77 20.46
N TRP A 21 6.88 -0.96 19.40
CA TRP A 21 7.17 -0.37 18.09
C TRP A 21 6.76 1.11 18.18
N CYS A 22 7.74 1.98 18.43
CA CYS A 22 7.55 3.40 18.75
C CYS A 22 7.31 4.28 17.52
N ALA A 23 6.55 3.79 16.53
CA ALA A 23 6.28 4.56 15.33
C ALA A 23 5.38 5.76 15.64
N GLU A 24 5.90 6.96 15.39
CA GLU A 24 5.13 8.19 15.44
C GLU A 24 4.54 8.50 14.07
N VAL A 25 3.30 9.01 14.07
CA VAL A 25 2.67 9.53 12.85
C VAL A 25 2.94 11.03 12.76
N PRO A 26 3.66 11.51 11.73
CA PRO A 26 4.02 12.92 11.61
C PRO A 26 2.80 13.81 11.30
N ASP A 27 2.95 15.12 11.50
CA ASP A 27 2.05 16.19 11.01
C ASP A 27 0.58 16.12 11.47
N ASN A 28 0.33 15.58 12.66
CA ASN A 28 -1.01 15.37 13.22
C ASN A 28 -1.91 14.48 12.35
N TYR A 29 -1.30 13.52 11.65
CA TYR A 29 -2.03 12.44 11.02
C TYR A 29 -2.32 11.32 12.03
N GLU A 30 -3.31 10.49 11.73
CA GLU A 30 -3.61 9.24 12.43
C GLU A 30 -3.44 8.07 11.46
N PHE A 31 -2.93 6.94 11.94
CA PHE A 31 -2.91 5.72 11.13
C PHE A 31 -4.33 5.33 10.68
N THR A 32 -4.43 4.83 9.45
CA THR A 32 -5.67 4.33 8.84
C THR A 32 -5.32 3.10 7.99
N GLY A 33 -6.33 2.30 7.66
CA GLY A 33 -6.12 1.01 7.00
C GLY A 33 -5.42 -0.02 7.89
N LEU A 34 -4.97 -1.10 7.27
CA LEU A 34 -4.20 -2.16 7.91
C LEU A 34 -2.74 -2.08 7.47
N PRO A 35 -1.76 -2.49 8.29
CA PRO A 35 -0.37 -2.54 7.87
C PRO A 35 -0.13 -3.65 6.83
N THR A 36 0.89 -3.44 6.01
CA THR A 36 1.53 -4.49 5.20
C THR A 36 3.03 -4.53 5.49
N ILE A 37 3.70 -5.61 5.09
CA ILE A 37 5.13 -5.83 5.34
C ILE A 37 5.79 -6.28 4.04
N GLY A 38 6.94 -5.69 3.70
CA GLY A 38 7.70 -6.04 2.49
C GLY A 38 9.08 -5.38 2.48
N TYR A 39 9.81 -5.54 1.38
CA TYR A 39 11.18 -5.07 1.21
C TYR A 39 11.22 -3.74 0.47
N ILE A 40 10.99 -2.63 1.19
CA ILE A 40 10.94 -1.29 0.60
C ILE A 40 12.33 -0.78 0.20
N GLN A 41 13.35 -1.12 1.00
CA GLN A 41 14.70 -0.62 0.80
C GLN A 41 15.53 -1.58 -0.07
N LEU A 42 16.20 -1.03 -1.09
CA LEU A 42 17.27 -1.74 -1.79
C LEU A 42 18.47 -1.90 -0.84
N ALA A 43 18.62 -3.09 -0.26
CA ALA A 43 19.71 -3.40 0.65
C ALA A 43 20.39 -4.73 0.27
N LEU A 44 21.71 -4.82 0.50
CA LEU A 44 22.48 -6.06 0.32
C LEU A 44 21.94 -7.21 1.17
N ILE A 45 21.41 -6.88 2.35
CA ILE A 45 20.66 -7.78 3.22
C ILE A 45 19.29 -7.14 3.38
N PRO A 46 18.27 -7.58 2.63
CA PRO A 46 16.95 -6.98 2.70
C PRO A 46 16.31 -7.28 4.06
N VAL A 47 15.71 -6.25 4.65
CA VAL A 47 14.98 -6.33 5.92
C VAL A 47 13.54 -5.98 5.64
N LEU A 48 12.62 -6.68 6.30
CA LEU A 48 11.20 -6.40 6.20
C LEU A 48 10.87 -5.07 6.90
N ASP A 49 10.22 -4.20 6.15
CA ASP A 49 9.73 -2.90 6.58
C ASP A 49 8.20 -2.95 6.74
N VAL A 50 7.65 -2.10 7.61
CA VAL A 50 6.21 -1.99 7.84
C VAL A 50 5.67 -0.78 7.10
N VAL A 51 4.65 -0.97 6.26
CA VAL A 51 3.98 0.12 5.54
C VAL A 51 2.56 0.28 6.06
N MET A 52 2.20 1.51 6.39
CA MET A 52 0.85 1.90 6.79
C MET A 52 0.42 3.15 6.07
N THR A 53 -0.89 3.37 5.98
CA THR A 53 -1.41 4.67 5.57
C THR A 53 -1.85 5.49 6.75
N ALA A 54 -1.90 6.80 6.54
CA ALA A 54 -2.21 7.77 7.55
C ALA A 54 -3.08 8.86 6.93
N ARG A 55 -4.03 9.40 7.69
CA ARG A 55 -4.92 10.49 7.25
C ARG A 55 -5.00 11.60 8.30
N LYS A 56 -5.44 12.80 7.91
CA LYS A 56 -5.92 13.79 8.88
C LYS A 56 -7.33 13.46 9.36
N SER A 57 -7.72 14.09 10.47
CA SER A 57 -9.04 13.96 11.06
C SER A 57 -10.15 14.18 10.03
N TYR A 58 -11.27 13.51 10.29
CA TYR A 58 -12.47 13.57 9.46
C TYR A 58 -12.87 15.01 9.09
N GLY A 59 -13.13 15.24 7.79
CA GLY A 59 -13.56 16.53 7.27
C GLY A 59 -12.44 17.50 6.90
N ILE A 60 -11.19 17.17 7.22
CA ILE A 60 -10.01 17.92 6.74
C ILE A 60 -9.60 17.35 5.38
N SER A 61 -9.54 18.21 4.36
CA SER A 61 -9.01 17.85 3.05
C SER A 61 -7.49 17.74 3.13
N SER A 62 -6.95 16.56 2.87
CA SER A 62 -5.51 16.30 2.86
C SER A 62 -5.19 15.09 2.00
N ASN A 63 -3.99 15.05 1.41
CA ASN A 63 -3.48 13.83 0.78
C ASN A 63 -3.35 12.72 1.83
N LEU A 64 -3.64 11.48 1.44
CA LEU A 64 -3.36 10.30 2.24
C LEU A 64 -1.84 10.15 2.32
N LYS A 65 -1.31 9.97 3.52
CA LYS A 65 0.10 9.62 3.69
C LYS A 65 0.27 8.10 3.61
N ILE A 66 1.37 7.68 3.01
CA ILE A 66 1.85 6.30 3.00
C ILE A 66 3.21 6.35 3.70
N LEU A 67 3.33 5.61 4.80
CA LEU A 67 4.46 5.70 5.71
C LEU A 67 5.11 4.32 5.79
N ALA A 68 6.38 4.23 5.43
CA ALA A 68 7.19 3.04 5.65
C ALA A 68 8.10 3.25 6.86
N TYR A 69 8.18 2.25 7.71
CA TYR A 69 9.01 2.23 8.89
C TYR A 69 9.87 0.98 8.90
N ASP A 70 11.07 1.09 9.47
CA ASP A 70 11.87 -0.08 9.78
C ASP A 70 11.26 -0.89 10.94
N CYS A 71 11.85 -2.05 11.22
CA CYS A 71 11.44 -2.92 12.32
C CYS A 71 11.69 -2.33 13.73
N ASN A 72 12.38 -1.20 13.85
CA ASN A 72 12.53 -0.43 15.10
C ASN A 72 11.47 0.67 15.24
N GLY A 73 10.66 0.94 14.21
CA GLY A 73 9.68 2.01 14.20
C GLY A 73 10.25 3.35 13.74
N SER A 74 11.45 3.38 13.16
CA SER A 74 12.01 4.57 12.52
C SER A 74 11.33 4.78 11.17
N LEU A 75 10.83 6.00 10.90
CA LEU A 75 10.29 6.35 9.58
C LEU A 75 11.42 6.35 8.54
N ILE A 76 11.28 5.54 7.49
CA ILE A 76 12.26 5.40 6.41
C ILE A 76 11.78 6.02 5.09
N HIS A 77 10.47 5.98 4.83
CA HIS A 77 9.87 6.65 3.68
C HIS A 77 8.51 7.27 4.04
N GLU A 78 8.24 8.41 3.41
CA GLU A 78 6.93 9.05 3.40
C GLU A 78 6.55 9.37 1.95
N TRP A 79 5.40 8.87 1.52
CA TRP A 79 4.75 9.28 0.28
C TRP A 79 3.39 9.90 0.55
N GLN A 80 2.85 10.57 -0.47
CA GLN A 80 1.52 11.17 -0.44
C GLN A 80 0.75 10.77 -1.68
N SER A 81 -0.55 10.48 -1.51
CA SER A 81 -1.46 10.27 -2.63
C SER A 81 -1.48 11.49 -3.56
N SER A 82 -1.69 11.31 -4.86
CA SER A 82 -1.71 12.45 -5.79
C SER A 82 -2.86 13.43 -5.54
N GLU A 83 -3.95 12.94 -4.94
CA GLU A 83 -5.19 13.69 -4.75
C GLU A 83 -5.56 13.82 -3.27
N GLN A 84 -6.11 14.98 -2.90
CA GLN A 84 -6.60 15.23 -1.55
C GLN A 84 -7.89 14.46 -1.27
N GLN A 85 -7.99 13.93 -0.05
CA GLN A 85 -9.12 13.16 0.46
C GLN A 85 -9.76 13.88 1.65
N SER A 86 -11.07 13.77 1.83
CA SER A 86 -11.80 14.37 2.96
C SER A 86 -11.76 13.53 4.25
N GLY A 87 -10.60 12.92 4.55
CA GLY A 87 -10.37 12.10 5.75
C GLY A 87 -11.23 10.83 5.87
N ARG A 88 -12.08 10.50 4.89
CA ARG A 88 -12.99 9.34 4.91
C ARG A 88 -12.36 8.05 4.37
N THR A 89 -11.12 8.05 3.92
CA THR A 89 -10.52 6.95 3.17
C THR A 89 -9.66 6.03 4.02
N SER A 90 -9.62 4.77 3.59
CA SER A 90 -8.72 3.73 4.08
C SER A 90 -8.06 3.20 2.82
N GLY A 91 -6.77 3.49 2.65
CA GLY A 91 -5.94 2.83 1.65
C GLY A 91 -5.12 1.80 2.39
N THR A 92 -5.65 0.60 2.59
CA THR A 92 -4.77 -0.48 3.05
C THR A 92 -3.77 -0.73 1.93
N PRO A 93 -2.47 -0.57 2.18
CA PRO A 93 -1.45 -0.81 1.18
C PRO A 93 -1.31 -2.29 0.88
N SER A 94 -1.08 -2.59 -0.39
CA SER A 94 -0.51 -3.84 -0.88
C SER A 94 0.97 -3.60 -1.20
N ILE A 95 1.78 -4.65 -1.17
CA ILE A 95 3.22 -4.52 -1.36
C ILE A 95 3.76 -5.70 -2.15
N GLU A 96 4.43 -5.42 -3.26
CA GLU A 96 5.21 -6.37 -4.04
C GLU A 96 6.02 -5.65 -5.14
N ASN A 97 7.06 -6.28 -5.67
CA ASN A 97 7.90 -5.78 -6.76
C ASN A 97 7.18 -5.81 -8.14
N VAL A 98 6.05 -5.12 -8.26
CA VAL A 98 5.19 -5.05 -9.46
C VAL A 98 5.84 -4.29 -10.63
N LEU A 99 6.82 -3.42 -10.38
CA LEU A 99 7.58 -2.70 -11.42
C LEU A 99 8.92 -3.37 -11.74
N SER A 100 9.26 -4.47 -11.06
CA SER A 100 10.57 -5.14 -11.15
C SER A 100 11.76 -4.22 -10.89
N SER A 101 11.63 -3.26 -9.98
CA SER A 101 12.71 -2.33 -9.60
C SER A 101 13.77 -2.97 -8.69
N GLY A 102 13.47 -4.13 -8.13
CA GLY A 102 14.32 -4.89 -7.21
C GLY A 102 13.97 -4.69 -5.73
N ALA A 103 13.25 -3.62 -5.39
CA ALA A 103 12.56 -3.45 -4.12
C ALA A 103 11.05 -3.58 -4.34
N ASP A 104 10.30 -3.87 -3.29
CA ASP A 104 8.85 -3.91 -3.39
C ASP A 104 8.27 -2.50 -3.57
N GLU A 105 7.26 -2.40 -4.43
CA GLU A 105 6.44 -1.21 -4.56
C GLU A 105 5.20 -1.29 -3.67
N VAL A 106 4.72 -0.11 -3.25
CA VAL A 106 3.47 0.01 -2.50
C VAL A 106 2.34 0.38 -3.43
N VAL A 107 1.27 -0.40 -3.42
CA VAL A 107 0.04 -0.12 -4.16
C VAL A 107 -1.08 0.24 -3.20
N ILE A 108 -1.71 1.39 -3.37
CA ILE A 108 -2.86 1.81 -2.57
C ILE A 108 -4.06 2.12 -3.46
N SER A 109 -5.26 1.81 -2.98
CA SER A 109 -6.52 2.31 -3.55
C SER A 109 -7.26 3.20 -2.56
N TYR A 110 -7.90 4.25 -3.07
CA TYR A 110 -8.73 5.14 -2.25
C TYR A 110 -9.89 5.73 -3.05
N ARG A 111 -10.78 6.48 -2.37
CA ARG A 111 -12.04 7.01 -2.90
C ARG A 111 -12.18 8.49 -2.67
N TYR A 112 -12.56 9.23 -3.72
CA TYR A 112 -12.77 10.69 -3.81
C TYR A 112 -11.52 11.55 -4.07
N PRO A 113 -11.02 11.61 -5.33
CA PRO A 113 -11.48 10.82 -6.47
C PRO A 113 -10.98 9.37 -6.34
N ASN A 114 -11.63 8.45 -7.07
CA ASN A 114 -11.20 7.06 -7.06
C ASN A 114 -9.84 6.96 -7.75
N ARG A 115 -8.88 6.39 -7.04
CA ARG A 115 -7.52 6.20 -7.55
C ARG A 115 -6.96 4.90 -7.03
N THR A 116 -6.06 4.34 -7.84
CA THR A 116 -5.12 3.30 -7.45
C THR A 116 -3.75 3.78 -7.87
N GLU A 117 -2.79 3.75 -6.96
CA GLU A 117 -1.49 4.38 -7.16
C GLU A 117 -0.36 3.46 -6.73
N ILE A 118 0.74 3.50 -7.48
CA ILE A 118 1.95 2.71 -7.24
C ILE A 118 3.05 3.65 -6.78
N PHE A 119 3.74 3.31 -5.69
CA PHE A 119 4.86 4.06 -5.13
C PHE A 119 6.10 3.18 -5.03
N ASN A 120 7.27 3.77 -5.26
CA ASN A 120 8.55 3.13 -5.03
C ASN A 120 9.43 3.99 -4.11
N ALA A 121 10.46 3.39 -3.52
CA ALA A 121 11.38 4.07 -2.62
C ALA A 121 12.25 5.14 -3.30
N GLN A 122 12.36 5.11 -4.63
CA GLN A 122 13.24 5.99 -5.40
C GLN A 122 12.60 7.36 -5.71
N SER A 123 11.30 7.53 -5.48
CA SER A 123 10.55 8.75 -5.80
C SER A 123 9.54 9.12 -4.71
N ALA A 124 9.39 10.42 -4.45
CA ALA A 124 8.34 10.94 -3.58
C ALA A 124 6.96 10.99 -4.27
N LEU A 125 6.92 10.90 -5.60
CA LEU A 125 5.71 10.90 -6.41
C LEU A 125 5.29 9.47 -6.80
N PRO A 126 3.98 9.22 -6.99
CA PRO A 126 3.53 7.93 -7.51
C PRO A 126 4.13 7.67 -8.89
N GLN A 127 4.57 6.44 -9.12
CA GLN A 127 5.07 5.95 -10.40
C GLN A 127 3.94 5.75 -11.41
N LYS A 128 2.75 5.47 -10.90
CA LYS A 128 1.56 5.25 -11.71
C LYS A 128 0.30 5.64 -10.97
N VAL A 129 -0.66 6.19 -11.71
CA VAL A 129 -1.95 6.63 -11.19
C VAL A 129 -3.05 6.13 -12.12
N PHE A 130 -3.91 5.28 -11.59
CA PHE A 130 -5.12 4.82 -12.27
C PHE A 130 -6.33 5.64 -11.82
N ASN A 131 -7.26 5.91 -12.73
CA ASN A 131 -8.47 6.69 -12.47
C ASN A 131 -9.64 5.86 -11.89
N TYR A 132 -9.33 4.66 -11.38
CA TYR A 132 -10.24 3.75 -10.69
C TYR A 132 -9.66 3.35 -9.35
N GLY A 133 -10.53 2.96 -8.42
CA GLY A 133 -10.16 2.60 -7.06
C GLY A 133 -11.42 2.44 -6.21
N ALA A 134 -11.23 1.97 -4.98
CA ALA A 134 -12.32 1.79 -4.03
C ALA A 134 -11.89 2.21 -2.63
N LYS A 135 -12.88 2.65 -1.83
CA LYS A 135 -12.69 2.83 -0.39
C LYS A 135 -12.64 1.44 0.25
N THR A 136 -11.79 1.24 1.25
CA THR A 136 -11.74 0.02 2.08
C THR A 136 -11.42 -1.28 1.34
N VAL A 137 -11.03 -1.22 0.07
CA VAL A 137 -10.55 -2.40 -0.68
C VAL A 137 -9.05 -2.26 -0.88
N THR A 138 -8.35 -3.37 -0.66
CA THR A 138 -6.91 -3.50 -0.86
C THR A 138 -6.71 -4.13 -2.23
N PRO A 139 -5.92 -3.54 -3.15
CA PRO A 139 -5.55 -4.20 -4.40
C PRO A 139 -4.96 -5.59 -4.13
N ALA A 140 -5.30 -6.58 -4.94
CA ALA A 140 -4.58 -7.86 -4.87
C ALA A 140 -3.40 -7.81 -5.85
N LEU A 141 -2.27 -8.36 -5.41
CA LEU A 141 -1.05 -8.48 -6.22
C LEU A 141 -0.80 -9.97 -6.44
N ALA A 142 -0.67 -10.38 -7.70
CA ALA A 142 -0.40 -11.76 -8.09
C ALA A 142 -0.05 -11.81 -9.56
N ASP A 143 0.82 -12.73 -9.96
CA ASP A 143 1.00 -13.08 -11.38
C ASP A 143 -0.26 -13.80 -11.89
N VAL A 144 -1.10 -13.12 -12.66
CA VAL A 144 -2.36 -13.66 -13.21
C VAL A 144 -2.25 -14.05 -14.67
N ASN A 145 -1.18 -13.66 -15.36
CA ASN A 145 -0.96 -13.95 -16.77
C ASN A 145 0.18 -14.98 -17.02
N ASN A 146 0.87 -15.43 -15.97
CA ASN A 146 2.00 -16.35 -15.93
C ASN A 146 3.27 -15.82 -16.63
N ASP A 147 3.53 -14.52 -16.57
CA ASP A 147 4.76 -13.92 -17.10
C ASP A 147 5.92 -13.89 -16.07
N ASN A 148 5.66 -14.31 -14.82
CA ASN A 148 6.54 -14.25 -13.65
C ASN A 148 6.74 -12.85 -13.04
N HIS A 149 5.87 -11.89 -13.35
CA HIS A 149 5.79 -10.60 -12.69
C HIS A 149 4.44 -10.45 -11.97
N PRO A 150 4.41 -9.87 -10.76
CA PRO A 150 3.14 -9.62 -10.08
C PRO A 150 2.31 -8.56 -10.82
N ASP A 151 1.06 -8.91 -11.13
CA ASP A 151 0.06 -8.00 -11.69
C ASP A 151 -0.77 -7.33 -10.59
N ILE A 152 -1.46 -6.26 -10.95
CA ILE A 152 -2.34 -5.51 -10.05
C ILE A 152 -3.80 -5.80 -10.38
N LEU A 153 -4.53 -6.32 -9.39
CA LEU A 153 -5.99 -6.44 -9.43
C LEU A 153 -6.62 -5.30 -8.60
N ALA A 154 -7.22 -4.33 -9.29
CA ALA A 154 -7.73 -3.11 -8.68
C ALA A 154 -9.22 -2.88 -8.99
N PRO A 155 -10.05 -2.62 -7.98
CA PRO A 155 -11.48 -2.40 -8.18
C PRO A 155 -11.79 -0.98 -8.68
N ASP A 156 -12.70 -0.86 -9.63
CA ASP A 156 -13.46 0.35 -9.91
C ASP A 156 -14.84 0.26 -9.26
N ILE A 157 -14.96 0.87 -8.07
CA ILE A 157 -16.23 0.82 -7.33
C ILE A 157 -17.37 1.59 -8.01
N ASN A 158 -17.07 2.55 -8.91
CA ASN A 158 -18.11 3.32 -9.58
C ASN A 158 -18.74 2.54 -10.72
N ASN A 159 -17.95 1.70 -11.39
CA ASN A 159 -18.41 0.90 -12.53
C ASN A 159 -18.67 -0.56 -12.17
N GLY A 160 -18.32 -1.00 -10.97
CA GLY A 160 -18.45 -2.40 -10.55
C GLY A 160 -17.55 -3.31 -11.38
N ILE A 161 -16.35 -2.84 -11.75
CA ILE A 161 -15.37 -3.55 -12.57
C ILE A 161 -14.17 -3.90 -11.69
N LEU A 162 -13.58 -5.07 -11.89
CA LEU A 162 -12.23 -5.40 -11.43
C LEU A 162 -11.29 -5.34 -12.62
N HIS A 163 -10.26 -4.51 -12.53
CA HIS A 163 -9.21 -4.37 -13.53
C HIS A 163 -8.03 -5.28 -13.17
N ALA A 164 -7.51 -6.00 -14.15
CA ALA A 164 -6.20 -6.66 -14.07
C ALA A 164 -5.20 -5.93 -14.96
N TYR A 165 -4.08 -5.54 -14.36
CA TYR A 165 -3.11 -4.66 -15.00
C TYR A 165 -1.68 -5.10 -14.73
N ASP A 166 -0.90 -5.22 -15.80
CA ASP A 166 0.51 -5.56 -15.74
C ASP A 166 1.32 -4.26 -15.63
N ALA A 167 1.87 -4.02 -14.44
CA ALA A 167 2.63 -2.80 -14.17
C ALA A 167 4.04 -2.84 -14.77
N TYR A 168 4.59 -4.03 -14.99
CA TYR A 168 5.92 -4.23 -15.56
C TYR A 168 5.95 -3.92 -17.06
N TYR A 169 4.98 -4.44 -17.82
CA TYR A 169 4.84 -4.21 -19.26
C TYR A 169 3.97 -3.00 -19.63
N ASP A 170 3.37 -2.32 -18.64
CA ASP A 170 2.54 -1.12 -18.84
C ASP A 170 1.28 -1.37 -19.68
N ASN A 171 0.62 -2.51 -19.50
CA ASN A 171 -0.58 -2.86 -20.28
C ASN A 171 -1.72 -3.49 -19.45
N PRO A 172 -2.99 -3.23 -19.82
CA PRO A 172 -4.11 -3.96 -19.26
C PRO A 172 -4.07 -5.43 -19.69
N ILE A 173 -4.54 -6.32 -18.82
CA ILE A 173 -4.64 -7.76 -19.08
C ILE A 173 -6.09 -8.11 -19.40
N TRP A 174 -7.01 -7.81 -18.49
CA TRP A 174 -8.46 -8.00 -18.66
C TRP A 174 -9.24 -7.15 -17.67
N ASP A 175 -10.52 -6.95 -17.95
CA ASP A 175 -11.51 -6.34 -17.06
C ASP A 175 -12.67 -7.32 -16.85
N THR A 176 -13.28 -7.32 -15.67
CA THR A 176 -14.57 -8.01 -15.51
C THR A 176 -15.70 -7.22 -16.18
N ASP A 177 -16.80 -7.91 -16.48
CA ASP A 177 -18.02 -7.23 -16.86
C ASP A 177 -18.50 -6.28 -15.74
N PRO A 178 -19.05 -5.09 -16.09
CA PRO A 178 -19.63 -4.18 -15.10
C PRO A 178 -20.78 -4.87 -14.36
N ILE A 179 -20.77 -4.83 -13.02
CA ILE A 179 -21.94 -5.24 -12.24
C ILE A 179 -23.03 -4.18 -12.42
N GLN A 180 -24.01 -4.46 -13.27
CA GLN A 180 -25.21 -3.62 -13.38
C GLN A 180 -26.12 -3.84 -12.17
N GLY A 181 -26.26 -2.80 -11.34
CA GLY A 181 -27.34 -2.66 -10.37
C GLY A 181 -26.91 -2.74 -8.90
N TYR A 182 -26.77 -1.56 -8.29
CA TYR A 182 -27.16 -1.30 -6.90
C TYR A 182 -27.77 0.11 -6.82
#